data_AF-A0A955W554-F1
#
_entry.id   AF-A0A955W554-F1
#
_cell.length_a   1.000
_cell.length_b   1.000
_cell.length_c   1.000
_cell.angle_alpha   90.00
_cell.angle_beta   90.00
_cell.angle_gamma   90.00
#
_symmetry.space_group_name_H-M   'P 1'
#
loop_
_entity.id
_entity.type
_entity.pdbx_description
1 polymer ?
#
loop_
_entity_poly.entity_id
_entity_poly.type
_entity_poly.pdbx_seq_one_letter_code
_entity_poly.pdbx_strand_id
1 'polypeptide(L)'
;MDATDNDALERFAATIADNLRKNGFPERSVAFSLERMYESAAAKGLSFNKVLDLLAERGVAHEKTPEKVIFTRPAPVAPPVADPFAGMDFSALENMSPEQMMAAASQAAQQMSPEQLQALQSLVGNMSPEQMQALMEQAKKMGLG
;
A
#
# COMPACT_ATOMS: atom_id res chain seq x y z
N MET A 1 9.32 18.36 -24.36
CA MET A 1 8.26 18.80 -23.45
C MET A 1 8.63 20.22 -23.05
N ASP A 2 7.87 21.18 -23.55
CA ASP A 2 8.09 22.60 -23.29
C ASP A 2 7.65 22.97 -21.86
N ALA A 3 8.29 23.97 -21.25
CA ALA A 3 7.99 24.42 -19.89
C ALA A 3 6.51 24.85 -19.72
N THR A 4 5.88 25.29 -20.80
CA THR A 4 4.48 25.72 -20.88
C THR A 4 3.47 24.60 -20.63
N ASP A 5 3.77 23.38 -21.10
CA ASP A 5 2.91 22.20 -20.88
C ASP A 5 2.87 21.81 -19.40
N ASN A 6 4.01 21.94 -18.72
CA ASN A 6 4.12 21.61 -17.30
C ASN A 6 3.33 22.61 -16.44
N ASP A 7 3.42 23.91 -16.74
CA ASP A 7 2.68 24.97 -16.06
C ASP A 7 1.15 24.75 -16.17
N ALA A 8 0.68 24.39 -17.37
CA ALA A 8 -0.73 24.07 -17.61
C ALA A 8 -1.19 22.83 -16.83
N LEU A 9 -0.36 21.78 -16.79
CA LEU A 9 -0.60 20.57 -16.02
C LEU A 9 -0.73 20.87 -14.52
N GLU A 10 0.20 21.65 -13.97
CA GLU A 10 0.22 22.02 -12.56
C GLU A 10 -1.00 22.85 -12.15
N ARG A 11 -1.41 23.81 -12.98
CA ARG A 11 -2.63 24.60 -12.75
C ARG A 11 -3.88 23.73 -12.75
N PHE A 12 -3.95 22.76 -13.66
CA PHE A 12 -5.08 21.85 -13.72
C PHE A 12 -5.11 20.91 -12.50
N ALA A 13 -3.97 20.33 -12.12
CA ALA A 13 -3.87 19.51 -10.91
C ALA A 13 -4.22 20.31 -9.64
N ALA A 14 -3.76 21.56 -9.53
CA ALA A 14 -4.13 22.45 -8.42
C ALA A 14 -5.65 22.72 -8.38
N THR A 15 -6.27 22.90 -9.54
CA THR A 15 -7.74 23.08 -9.65
C THR A 15 -8.48 21.83 -9.18
N ILE A 16 -8.01 20.64 -9.55
CA ILE A 16 -8.59 19.37 -9.11
C ILE A 16 -8.44 19.23 -7.60
N ALA A 17 -7.25 19.51 -7.05
CA ALA A 17 -6.98 19.44 -5.61
C ALA A 17 -7.86 20.42 -4.80
N ASP A 18 -8.10 21.62 -5.29
CA ASP A 18 -9.02 22.58 -4.67
C ASP A 18 -10.47 22.07 -4.66
N ASN A 19 -10.93 21.49 -5.79
CA ASN A 19 -12.24 20.86 -5.87
C ASN A 19 -12.36 19.66 -4.92
N LEU A 20 -11.32 18.83 -4.82
CA LEU A 20 -11.28 17.73 -3.87
C LEU A 20 -11.46 18.25 -2.44
N ARG A 21 -10.73 19.30 -2.04
CA ARG A 21 -10.86 19.93 -0.71
C ARG A 21 -12.26 20.46 -0.44
N LYS A 22 -12.87 21.13 -1.42
CA LYS A 22 -14.26 21.62 -1.32
C LYS A 22 -15.28 20.50 -1.11
N ASN A 23 -14.99 19.31 -1.64
CA ASN A 23 -15.84 18.12 -1.49
C ASN A 23 -15.50 17.28 -0.24
N GLY A 24 -14.60 17.77 0.62
CA GLY A 24 -14.27 17.15 1.92
C GLY A 24 -13.02 16.26 1.92
N PHE A 25 -12.21 16.28 0.86
CA PHE A 25 -10.87 15.68 0.89
C PHE A 25 -9.93 16.54 1.77
N PRO A 26 -9.01 15.95 2.56
CA PRO A 26 -8.68 14.53 2.68
C PRO A 26 -9.50 13.75 3.74
N GLU A 27 -10.49 14.36 4.38
CA GLU A 27 -11.30 13.70 5.43
C GLU A 27 -12.19 12.59 4.87
N ARG A 28 -12.68 12.75 3.64
CA ARG A 28 -13.48 11.74 2.93
C ARG A 28 -12.94 11.48 1.52
N SER A 29 -13.23 10.29 1.02
CA SER A 29 -12.98 9.94 -0.39
C SER A 29 -13.91 10.73 -1.31
N VAL A 30 -13.37 11.27 -2.39
CA VAL A 30 -14.13 12.04 -3.38
C VAL A 30 -14.01 11.35 -4.73
N ALA A 31 -15.12 11.14 -5.42
CA ALA A 31 -15.13 10.50 -6.73
C ALA A 31 -15.65 11.44 -7.81
N PHE A 32 -15.02 11.43 -8.97
CA PHE A 32 -15.44 12.18 -10.15
C PHE A 32 -15.66 11.23 -11.34
N SER A 33 -16.64 11.53 -12.20
CA SER A 33 -16.89 10.74 -13.42
C SER A 33 -15.66 10.72 -14.32
N LEU A 34 -15.22 9.52 -14.72
CA LEU A 34 -13.98 9.34 -15.44
C LEU A 34 -14.01 10.04 -16.81
N GLU A 35 -15.11 9.88 -17.54
CA GLU A 35 -15.35 10.54 -18.84
C GLU A 35 -15.19 12.05 -18.74
N ARG A 36 -15.84 12.68 -17.75
CA ARG A 36 -15.79 14.14 -17.55
C ARG A 36 -14.37 14.65 -17.28
N MET A 37 -13.57 13.86 -16.58
CA MET A 37 -12.19 14.22 -16.28
C MET A 37 -11.30 14.13 -17.53
N TYR A 38 -11.49 13.11 -18.36
CA TYR A 38 -10.83 13.01 -19.66
C TYR A 38 -11.23 14.13 -20.61
N GLU A 39 -12.54 14.44 -20.71
CA GLU A 39 -13.02 15.55 -21.53
C GLU A 39 -12.43 16.90 -21.08
N SER A 40 -12.42 17.15 -19.76
CA SER A 40 -11.89 18.41 -19.20
C SER A 40 -10.40 18.59 -19.42
N ALA A 41 -9.62 17.50 -19.39
CA ALA A 41 -8.20 17.49 -19.70
C ALA A 41 -7.95 17.64 -21.21
N ALA A 42 -8.69 16.90 -22.05
CA ALA A 42 -8.60 16.97 -23.51
C ALA A 42 -8.94 18.38 -24.04
N ALA A 43 -9.95 19.04 -23.47
CA ALA A 43 -10.30 20.43 -23.79
C ALA A 43 -9.16 21.43 -23.52
N LYS A 44 -8.18 21.06 -22.68
CA LYS A 44 -6.98 21.85 -22.38
C LYS A 44 -5.73 21.34 -23.08
N GLY A 45 -5.85 20.32 -23.94
CA GLY A 45 -4.72 19.65 -24.58
C GLY A 45 -3.87 18.82 -23.60
N LEU A 46 -4.38 18.51 -22.41
CA LEU A 46 -3.65 17.78 -21.37
C LEU A 46 -4.08 16.31 -21.33
N SER A 47 -3.16 15.44 -20.90
CA SER A 47 -3.48 14.04 -20.61
C SER A 47 -3.92 13.90 -19.17
N PHE A 48 -5.14 13.39 -18.96
CA PHE A 48 -5.66 13.16 -17.61
C PHE A 48 -4.78 12.20 -16.80
N ASN A 49 -4.16 11.21 -17.43
CA ASN A 49 -3.24 10.30 -16.74
C ASN A 49 -2.03 11.04 -16.15
N LYS A 50 -1.46 12.01 -16.88
CA LYS A 50 -0.35 12.83 -16.35
C LYS A 50 -0.77 13.66 -15.15
N VAL A 51 -2.02 14.14 -15.13
CA VAL A 51 -2.57 14.90 -14.00
C VAL A 51 -2.68 13.99 -12.78
N LEU A 52 -3.11 12.75 -12.98
CA LEU A 52 -3.19 11.75 -11.92
C LEU A 52 -1.82 11.38 -11.34
N ASP A 53 -0.80 11.21 -12.19
CA ASP A 53 0.58 11.01 -11.74
C ASP A 53 1.06 12.17 -10.88
N LEU A 54 0.86 13.41 -11.33
CA LEU A 54 1.24 14.61 -10.56
C LEU A 54 0.48 14.72 -9.22
N LEU A 55 -0.80 14.32 -9.19
CA LEU A 55 -1.59 14.27 -7.96
C LEU A 55 -1.06 13.17 -7.00
N ALA A 56 -0.66 12.02 -7.54
CA ALA A 56 -0.04 10.95 -6.75
C ALA A 56 1.30 11.38 -6.15
N GLU A 57 2.15 12.09 -6.90
CA GLU A 57 3.40 12.69 -6.41
C GLU A 57 3.14 13.70 -5.26
N ARG A 58 1.99 14.39 -5.28
CA ARG A 58 1.55 15.30 -4.22
C ARG A 58 0.89 14.59 -3.03
N GLY A 59 0.88 13.25 -3.02
CA GLY A 59 0.31 12.45 -1.95
C GLY A 59 -1.21 12.29 -2.03
N VAL A 60 -1.80 12.38 -3.22
CA VAL A 60 -3.21 12.07 -3.47
C VAL A 60 -3.31 10.71 -4.15
N ALA A 61 -3.70 9.69 -3.40
CA ALA A 61 -3.95 8.38 -3.99
C ALA A 61 -5.22 8.43 -4.84
N HIS A 62 -5.22 7.69 -5.94
CA HIS A 62 -6.35 7.62 -6.83
C HIS A 62 -6.57 6.20 -7.34
N GLU A 63 -7.83 5.79 -7.46
CA GLU A 63 -8.25 4.52 -8.02
C GLU A 63 -9.13 4.78 -9.24
N LYS A 64 -8.77 4.19 -10.38
CA LYS A 64 -9.53 4.30 -11.63
C LYS A 64 -10.48 3.11 -11.74
N THR A 65 -11.77 3.37 -11.72
CA THR A 65 -12.81 2.41 -12.11
C THR A 65 -13.30 2.74 -13.53
N PRO A 66 -14.02 1.85 -14.23
CA PRO A 66 -14.52 2.14 -15.57
C PRO A 66 -15.47 3.35 -15.64
N GLU A 67 -16.13 3.71 -14.53
CA GLU A 67 -17.12 4.80 -14.49
C GLU A 67 -16.57 6.09 -13.86
N LYS A 68 -15.69 5.96 -12.87
CA LYS A 68 -15.25 7.10 -12.05
C LYS A 68 -13.82 6.91 -11.55
N VAL A 69 -13.19 8.03 -11.23
CA VAL A 69 -11.92 8.06 -10.50
C VAL A 69 -12.20 8.43 -9.04
N ILE A 70 -11.69 7.63 -8.12
CA ILE A 70 -11.89 7.79 -6.68
C ILE A 70 -10.57 8.31 -6.09
N PHE A 71 -10.60 9.48 -5.47
CA PHE A 71 -9.45 10.09 -4.80
C PHE A 71 -9.55 9.81 -3.30
N THR A 72 -8.48 9.24 -2.75
CA THR A 72 -8.37 8.86 -1.34
C THR A 72 -7.07 9.38 -0.77
N ARG A 73 -7.04 9.59 0.56
CA ARG A 73 -5.75 9.77 1.22
C ARG A 73 -4.96 8.46 0.98
N PRO A 74 -3.68 8.52 0.59
CA PRO A 74 -2.85 7.33 0.62
C PRO A 74 -2.98 6.79 2.04
N ALA A 75 -3.58 5.60 2.17
CA ALA A 75 -3.52 4.89 3.42
C ALA A 75 -2.04 4.89 3.83
N PRO A 76 -1.71 5.04 5.12
CA PRO A 76 -0.37 4.67 5.55
C PRO A 76 -0.24 3.22 5.11
N VAL A 77 0.43 3.03 3.97
CA VAL A 77 0.97 1.75 3.60
C VAL A 77 1.95 1.53 4.73
N ALA A 78 1.51 0.77 5.74
CA ALA A 78 2.47 0.03 6.52
C ALA A 78 3.38 -0.58 5.45
N PRO A 79 4.70 -0.31 5.49
CA PRO A 79 5.61 -0.88 4.51
C PRO A 79 5.21 -2.34 4.38
N PRO A 80 5.09 -2.90 3.16
CA PRO A 80 4.79 -4.32 3.02
C PRO A 80 5.73 -4.98 4.01
N VAL A 81 5.16 -5.64 5.02
CA VAL A 81 5.95 -6.37 6.01
C VAL A 81 6.78 -7.27 5.13
N ALA A 82 8.05 -6.91 4.94
CA ALA A 82 8.90 -7.60 4.00
C ALA A 82 8.82 -9.03 4.47
N ASP A 83 8.25 -9.91 3.62
CA ASP A 83 7.98 -11.28 4.00
C ASP A 83 9.27 -11.77 4.63
N PRO A 84 9.32 -12.01 5.96
CA PRO A 84 10.59 -12.27 6.64
C PRO A 84 11.23 -13.56 6.11
N PHE A 85 10.48 -14.31 5.31
CA PHE A 85 10.85 -15.53 4.60
C PHE A 85 11.22 -15.30 3.12
N ALA A 86 10.92 -14.15 2.51
CA ALA A 86 11.19 -13.90 1.08
C ALA A 86 12.68 -13.80 0.74
N GLY A 87 13.54 -13.55 1.73
CA GLY A 87 14.99 -13.60 1.61
C GLY A 87 15.65 -14.70 2.44
N MET A 88 14.86 -15.58 3.07
CA MET A 88 15.38 -16.64 3.92
C MET A 88 15.68 -17.87 3.08
N ASP A 89 16.97 -18.21 2.99
CA ASP A 89 17.43 -19.41 2.29
C ASP A 89 16.97 -20.66 3.09
N PHE A 90 15.88 -21.28 2.63
CA PHE A 90 15.26 -22.44 3.28
C PHE A 90 16.23 -23.62 3.46
N SER A 91 17.28 -23.71 2.62
CA SER A 91 18.30 -24.77 2.74
C SER A 91 19.26 -24.56 3.92
N ALA A 92 19.45 -23.31 4.37
CA ALA A 92 20.18 -23.01 5.60
C ALA A 92 19.33 -23.26 6.86
N LEU A 93 18.00 -23.14 6.73
CA LEU A 93 17.05 -23.34 7.82
C LEU A 93 16.91 -24.82 8.21
N GLU A 94 16.97 -25.75 7.25
CA GLU A 94 16.91 -27.20 7.50
C GLU A 94 18.07 -27.74 8.35
N ASN A 95 19.19 -27.01 8.44
CA ASN A 95 20.37 -27.39 9.24
C ASN A 95 20.49 -26.62 10.57
N MET A 96 19.56 -25.71 10.89
CA MET A 96 19.58 -24.98 12.16
C MET A 96 18.90 -25.77 13.28
N SER A 97 19.54 -25.82 14.45
CA SER A 97 18.93 -26.41 15.64
C SER A 97 17.76 -25.54 16.15
N PRO A 98 16.77 -26.12 16.86
CA PRO A 98 15.64 -25.38 17.41
C PRO A 98 16.03 -24.17 18.28
N GLU A 99 17.13 -24.28 19.04
CA GLU A 99 17.69 -23.18 19.84
C GLU A 99 18.19 -22.01 18.97
N GLN A 100 18.81 -22.30 17.83
CA GLN A 100 19.31 -21.27 16.91
C GLN A 100 18.18 -20.57 16.17
N MET A 101 17.12 -21.31 15.84
CA MET A 101 15.92 -20.72 15.26
C MET A 101 15.21 -19.78 16.25
N MET A 102 15.11 -20.16 17.52
CA MET A 102 14.54 -19.30 18.57
C MET A 102 15.41 -18.06 18.84
N ALA A 103 16.74 -18.20 18.78
CA ALA A 103 17.67 -17.08 18.87
C ALA A 103 17.54 -16.12 17.66
N ALA A 104 17.33 -16.63 16.45
CA ALA A 104 17.10 -15.82 15.27
C ALA A 104 15.74 -15.10 15.32
N ALA A 105 14.69 -15.81 15.75
CA ALA A 105 13.34 -15.25 15.89
C ALA A 105 13.28 -14.16 16.97
N SER A 106 13.96 -14.36 18.11
CA SER A 106 14.05 -13.36 19.17
C SER A 106 14.86 -12.14 18.75
N GLN A 107 15.94 -12.30 17.98
CA GLN A 107 16.69 -11.19 17.40
C GLN A 107 15.87 -10.42 16.37
N ALA A 108 15.14 -11.11 15.50
CA ALA A 108 14.23 -10.49 14.55
C ALA A 108 13.13 -9.70 15.27
N ALA A 109 12.53 -10.27 16.33
CA ALA A 109 11.52 -9.57 17.14
C ALA A 109 12.07 -8.34 17.88
N GLN A 110 13.33 -8.37 18.30
CA GLN A 110 14.00 -7.21 18.91
C GLN A 110 14.36 -6.11 17.89
N GLN A 111 14.57 -6.48 16.63
CA GLN A 111 14.83 -5.55 15.53
C GLN A 111 13.53 -4.98 14.93
N MET A 112 12.38 -5.58 15.22
CA MET A 112 11.08 -5.08 14.77
C MET A 112 10.59 -3.92 15.63
N SER A 113 10.02 -2.91 14.97
CA SER A 113 9.37 -1.79 15.65
C SER A 113 8.06 -2.24 16.32
N PRO A 114 7.62 -1.60 17.43
CA PRO A 114 6.38 -1.95 18.12
C PRO A 114 5.15 -1.91 17.20
N GLU A 115 5.14 -1.03 16.21
CA GLU A 115 4.09 -0.95 15.18
C GLU A 115 4.05 -2.20 14.28
N GLN A 116 5.21 -2.78 13.95
CA GLN A 116 5.30 -4.01 13.15
C GLN A 116 4.84 -5.23 13.95
N LEU A 117 5.21 -5.31 15.23
CA LEU A 117 4.71 -6.35 16.13
C LEU A 117 3.18 -6.29 16.30
N GLN A 118 2.62 -5.09 16.34
CA GLN A 118 1.19 -4.88 16.47
C GLN A 118 0.43 -5.24 15.18
N ALA A 119 1.01 -4.98 14.01
CA ALA A 119 0.50 -5.45 12.73
C ALA A 119 0.52 -6.98 12.64
N LEU A 120 1.59 -7.62 13.10
CA LEU A 120 1.74 -9.08 13.12
C LEU A 120 0.76 -9.73 14.10
N GLN A 121 0.58 -9.15 15.30
CA GLN A 121 -0.46 -9.58 16.25
C GLN A 121 -1.86 -9.41 15.67
N SER A 122 -2.12 -8.33 14.93
CA SER A 122 -3.41 -8.11 14.29
C SER A 122 -3.66 -9.10 13.16
N LEU A 123 -2.62 -9.50 12.42
CA LEU A 123 -2.72 -10.49 11.35
C LEU A 123 -2.97 -11.91 11.91
N VAL A 124 -2.28 -12.27 13.00
CA VAL A 124 -2.50 -13.54 13.72
C VAL A 124 -3.86 -13.54 14.43
N GLY A 125 -4.26 -12.42 15.04
CA GLY A 125 -5.54 -12.26 15.71
C GLY A 125 -6.75 -12.22 14.77
N ASN A 126 -6.55 -11.83 13.50
CA ASN A 126 -7.57 -11.88 12.46
C ASN A 126 -7.53 -13.18 11.62
N MET A 127 -6.58 -14.09 11.87
CA MET A 127 -6.63 -15.44 11.29
C MET A 127 -7.72 -16.26 11.98
N SER A 128 -8.56 -16.93 11.18
CA SER A 128 -9.51 -17.90 11.72
C SER A 128 -8.77 -19.04 12.43
N PRO A 129 -9.35 -19.62 13.50
CA PRO A 129 -8.73 -20.73 14.24
C PRO A 129 -8.38 -21.93 13.33
N GLU A 130 -9.12 -22.12 12.22
CA GLU A 130 -8.83 -23.14 11.20
C GLU A 130 -7.52 -22.87 10.44
N GLN A 131 -7.23 -21.60 10.10
CA GLN A 131 -5.97 -21.22 9.44
C GLN A 131 -4.78 -21.30 10.41
N MET A 132 -5.00 -20.96 11.68
CA MET A 132 -3.99 -21.09 12.72
C MET A 132 -3.68 -22.57 13.02
N GLN A 133 -4.69 -23.46 12.98
CA GLN A 133 -4.50 -24.90 13.09
C GLN A 133 -3.73 -25.49 11.92
N ALA A 134 -4.06 -25.11 10.68
CA ALA A 134 -3.31 -25.56 9.51
C ALA A 134 -1.84 -25.13 9.57
N LEU A 135 -1.57 -23.90 10.03
CA LEU A 135 -0.23 -23.38 10.24
C LEU A 135 0.51 -24.16 11.36
N MET A 136 -0.16 -24.44 12.48
CA MET A 136 0.40 -25.24 13.58
C MET A 136 0.69 -26.68 13.18
N GLU A 137 -0.20 -27.32 12.42
CA GLU A 137 0.02 -28.67 11.90
C GLU A 137 1.21 -28.69 10.93
N GLN A 138 1.32 -27.67 10.08
CA GLN A 138 2.44 -27.52 9.16
C GLN A 138 3.76 -27.27 9.90
N ALA A 139 3.76 -26.47 10.98
CA ALA A 139 4.93 -26.25 11.84
C ALA A 139 5.33 -27.53 12.60
N LYS A 140 4.36 -28.28 13.14
CA LYS A 140 4.60 -29.56 13.82
C LYS A 140 5.14 -30.62 12.87
N LYS A 141 4.66 -30.64 11.62
CA LYS A 141 5.15 -31.52 10.55
C LYS A 141 6.55 -31.13 10.06
N MET A 142 6.96 -29.88 10.25
CA MET A 142 8.34 -29.39 10.06
C MET A 142 9.24 -29.53 11.30
N GLY A 143 8.78 -30.20 12.37
CA GLY A 143 9.60 -30.51 13.54
C GLY A 143 9.70 -29.40 14.61
N LEU A 144 8.84 -28.39 14.56
CA LEU A 144 8.77 -27.29 15.55
C LEU A 144 7.77 -27.56 16.67
N GLY A 145 7.87 -28.72 17.34
CA GLY A 145 7.00 -29.11 18.46
C GLY A 145 7.72 -29.93 19.52
#